data_AF-A0A8D9H351-F1
#
_entry.id   AF-A0A8D9H351-F1
#
_cell.length_a   1.000
_cell.length_b   1.000
_cell.length_c   1.000
_cell.angle_alpha   90.00
_cell.angle_beta   90.00
_cell.angle_gamma   90.00
#
_symmetry.space_group_name_H-M   'P 1'
#
loop_
_entity.id
_entity.type
_entity.pdbx_description
1 polymer ?
#
loop_
_entity_poly.entity_id
_entity_poly.type
_entity_poly.pdbx_seq_one_letter_code
_entity_poly.pdbx_strand_id
1 'polypeptide(L)'
;LAHTEKHIVITYMKSNDFVKEMRIHYKLNGHAKEEAYEKFLLHLRTLGPVAVGFNNFPNYSLDDFGFHILSPTPIELVRPGFEYNYTKHVALLMRLGIDVEGNEYVELFEISGHNWRDSGFVQLAMHQGLTNFAIEMEI
;
A
#
# COMPACT_ATOMS: atom_id res chain seq x y z
N LEU A 1 -4.35 13.34 -14.28
CA LEU A 1 -4.39 11.90 -13.93
C LEU A 1 -3.22 11.61 -13.00
N ALA A 2 -3.48 11.05 -11.82
CA ALA A 2 -2.45 10.74 -10.80
C ALA A 2 -1.83 9.33 -10.96
N HIS A 3 -2.41 8.51 -11.83
CA HIS A 3 -2.00 7.13 -12.06
C HIS A 3 -2.13 6.74 -13.53
N THR A 4 -1.56 5.59 -13.89
CA THR A 4 -1.86 4.85 -15.12
C THR A 4 -2.49 3.51 -14.79
N GLU A 5 -3.37 3.01 -15.65
CA GLU A 5 -4.16 1.80 -15.42
C GLU A 5 -3.74 0.66 -16.35
N LYS A 6 -3.80 -0.57 -15.85
CA LYS A 6 -3.66 -1.80 -16.63
C LYS A 6 -4.66 -2.85 -16.17
N HIS A 7 -5.46 -3.37 -17.08
CA HIS A 7 -6.34 -4.51 -16.84
C HIS A 7 -5.54 -5.81 -16.72
N ILE A 8 -5.91 -6.66 -15.77
CA ILE A 8 -5.29 -7.98 -15.59
C ILE A 8 -6.37 -9.04 -15.45
N VAL A 9 -6.15 -10.18 -16.10
CA VAL A 9 -6.99 -11.37 -15.96
C VAL A 9 -6.24 -12.39 -15.12
N ILE A 10 -6.73 -12.65 -13.90
CA ILE A 10 -6.28 -13.78 -13.09
C ILE A 10 -7.31 -14.89 -13.20
N THR A 11 -6.99 -15.91 -14.01
CA THR A 11 -7.91 -16.98 -14.39
C THR A 11 -8.57 -17.66 -13.19
N TYR A 12 -7.80 -17.95 -12.13
CA TYR A 12 -8.32 -18.60 -10.93
C TYR A 12 -9.37 -17.77 -10.19
N MET A 13 -9.11 -16.47 -10.01
CA MET A 13 -10.03 -15.58 -9.28
C MET A 13 -11.35 -15.40 -10.05
N LYS A 14 -11.26 -15.33 -11.37
CA LYS A 14 -12.40 -15.18 -12.25
C LYS A 14 -13.17 -16.49 -12.48
N SER A 15 -12.48 -17.63 -12.57
CA SER A 15 -13.13 -18.94 -12.82
C SER A 15 -13.91 -19.48 -11.63
N ASN A 16 -13.62 -18.98 -10.43
CA ASN A 16 -14.29 -19.36 -9.18
C ASN A 16 -15.24 -18.25 -8.67
N ASP A 17 -15.58 -17.27 -9.51
CA ASP A 17 -16.47 -16.16 -9.19
C ASP A 17 -16.07 -15.35 -7.93
N PHE A 18 -14.77 -15.27 -7.62
CA PHE A 18 -14.27 -14.46 -6.52
C PHE A 18 -14.17 -12.97 -6.89
N VAL A 19 -13.84 -12.66 -8.15
CA VAL A 19 -13.78 -11.31 -8.72
C VAL A 19 -14.21 -11.34 -10.18
N LYS A 20 -14.94 -10.32 -10.64
CA LYS A 20 -15.30 -10.11 -12.05
C LYS A 20 -14.14 -9.54 -12.85
N GLU A 21 -13.46 -8.56 -12.29
CA GLU A 21 -12.37 -7.83 -12.93
C GLU A 21 -11.32 -7.34 -11.92
N MET A 22 -10.07 -7.23 -12.38
CA MET A 22 -8.98 -6.65 -11.63
C MET A 22 -8.24 -5.60 -12.46
N ARG A 23 -8.00 -4.43 -11.86
CA ARG A 23 -7.30 -3.30 -12.49
C ARG A 23 -6.12 -2.88 -11.62
N ILE A 24 -4.94 -2.74 -12.22
CA ILE A 24 -3.77 -2.20 -11.53
C ILE A 24 -3.61 -0.73 -11.87
N HIS A 25 -3.56 0.11 -10.84
CA HIS A 25 -3.34 1.55 -10.94
C HIS A 25 -1.95 1.88 -10.42
N TYR A 26 -1.01 2.28 -11.29
CA TYR A 26 0.36 2.65 -10.91
C TYR A 26 0.45 4.13 -10.56
N LYS A 27 1.08 4.45 -9.43
CA LYS A 27 1.38 5.83 -9.04
C LYS A 27 2.31 6.49 -10.07
N LEU A 28 2.02 7.73 -10.44
CA LEU A 28 2.94 8.57 -11.20
C LEU A 28 3.86 9.35 -10.26
N ASN A 29 5.14 9.49 -10.63
CA ASN A 29 6.12 10.20 -9.81
C ASN A 29 5.89 11.73 -9.77
N GLY A 30 6.11 12.30 -8.58
CA GLY A 30 6.10 13.74 -8.28
C GLY A 30 5.10 14.11 -7.18
N HIS A 31 5.52 14.90 -6.18
CA HIS A 31 4.79 15.17 -4.93
C HIS A 31 3.28 15.43 -5.07
N ALA A 32 2.87 16.37 -5.93
CA ALA A 32 1.45 16.68 -6.14
C ALA A 32 0.63 15.48 -6.68
N LYS A 33 1.28 14.56 -7.40
CA LYS A 33 0.66 13.32 -7.87
C LYS A 33 0.61 12.26 -6.78
N GLU A 34 1.50 12.30 -5.79
CA GLU A 34 1.53 11.35 -4.68
C GLU A 34 0.33 11.59 -3.74
N GLU A 35 0.09 12.83 -3.32
CA GLU A 35 -1.10 13.17 -2.53
C GLU A 35 -2.40 12.84 -3.28
N ALA A 36 -2.46 13.18 -4.57
CA ALA A 36 -3.62 12.88 -5.40
C ALA A 36 -3.83 11.36 -5.56
N TYR A 37 -2.74 10.60 -5.60
CA TYR A 37 -2.78 9.15 -5.68
C TYR A 37 -3.26 8.52 -4.37
N GLU A 38 -2.79 8.98 -3.23
CA GLU A 38 -3.25 8.49 -1.92
C GLU A 38 -4.75 8.78 -1.70
N LYS A 39 -5.23 9.96 -2.10
CA LYS A 39 -6.68 10.25 -2.13
C LYS A 39 -7.46 9.30 -3.02
N PHE A 40 -6.88 8.95 -4.17
CA PHE A 40 -7.47 7.98 -5.10
C PHE A 40 -7.53 6.57 -4.51
N LEU A 41 -6.52 6.12 -3.76
CA LEU A 41 -6.54 4.83 -3.05
C LEU A 41 -7.70 4.75 -2.07
N LEU A 42 -7.89 5.81 -1.28
CA LEU A 42 -8.99 5.89 -0.32
C LEU A 42 -10.35 5.85 -1.02
N HIS A 43 -10.49 6.52 -2.16
CA HIS A 43 -11.69 6.43 -2.98
C HIS A 43 -11.94 5.01 -3.50
N LEU A 44 -10.94 4.36 -4.10
CA LEU A 44 -11.07 2.96 -4.55
C LEU A 44 -11.52 2.04 -3.42
N ARG A 45 -11.01 2.25 -2.20
CA ARG A 45 -11.38 1.44 -1.04
C ARG A 45 -12.87 1.55 -0.67
N THR A 46 -13.52 2.66 -1.00
CA THR A 46 -14.98 2.83 -0.83
C THR A 46 -15.80 2.04 -1.85
N LEU A 47 -15.19 1.67 -2.98
CA LEU A 47 -15.84 0.93 -4.05
C LEU A 47 -15.72 -0.59 -3.86
N GLY A 48 -14.65 -1.05 -3.21
CA GLY A 48 -14.44 -2.48 -2.95
C GLY A 48 -13.11 -2.79 -2.27
N PRO A 49 -12.73 -4.08 -2.22
CA PRO A 49 -11.42 -4.48 -1.76
C PRO A 49 -10.31 -3.94 -2.66
N VAL A 50 -9.26 -3.42 -2.04
CA VAL A 50 -8.10 -2.88 -2.74
C VAL A 50 -6.85 -3.46 -2.13
N ALA A 51 -6.01 -4.12 -2.93
CA ALA A 51 -4.66 -4.47 -2.50
C ALA A 51 -3.70 -3.35 -2.91
N VAL A 52 -2.76 -2.99 -2.05
CA VAL A 52 -1.78 -1.94 -2.32
C VAL A 52 -0.38 -2.52 -2.31
N GLY A 53 0.40 -2.13 -3.31
CA GLY A 53 1.82 -2.44 -3.38
C GLY A 53 2.65 -1.26 -2.88
N PHE A 54 3.58 -1.52 -1.97
CA PHE A 54 4.44 -0.48 -1.38
C PHE A 54 5.91 -0.96 -1.29
N ASN A 55 6.83 -0.02 -1.03
CA ASN A 55 8.22 -0.36 -0.81
C ASN A 55 8.42 -0.93 0.60
N ASN A 56 8.94 -2.14 0.72
CA ASN A 56 9.37 -2.67 2.00
C ASN A 56 10.81 -2.21 2.30
N PHE A 57 10.95 -1.17 3.12
CA PHE A 57 12.25 -0.60 3.46
C PHE A 57 12.96 -1.42 4.56
N PRO A 58 14.30 -1.46 4.57
CA PRO A 58 15.05 -2.20 5.60
C PRO A 58 14.72 -1.76 7.03
N ASN A 59 14.47 -0.46 7.25
CA ASN A 59 14.10 0.05 8.57
C ASN A 59 12.80 -0.58 9.13
N TYR A 60 11.90 -1.07 8.27
CA TYR A 60 10.66 -1.72 8.68
C TYR A 60 10.90 -3.09 9.33
N SER A 61 12.04 -3.73 9.05
CA SER A 61 12.41 -5.03 9.63
C SER A 61 13.23 -4.91 10.91
N LEU A 62 13.76 -3.72 11.21
CA LEU A 62 14.53 -3.42 12.43
C LEU A 62 13.63 -2.94 13.58
N ASP A 63 12.36 -2.70 13.27
CA ASP A 63 11.34 -2.30 14.24
C ASP A 63 10.83 -3.55 14.99
N ASP A 64 11.72 -4.10 15.83
CA ASP A 64 11.46 -5.33 16.62
C ASP A 64 10.46 -5.10 17.76
N PHE A 65 10.08 -3.85 18.03
CA PHE A 65 9.29 -3.49 19.21
C PHE A 65 8.30 -2.34 18.95
N GLY A 66 7.21 -2.63 18.26
CA GLY A 66 5.94 -2.03 18.64
C GLY A 66 5.17 -1.29 17.55
N PHE A 67 3.97 -0.90 17.97
CA PHE A 67 2.83 -0.39 17.24
C PHE A 67 3.10 0.98 16.62
N HIS A 68 4.00 1.05 15.65
CA HIS A 68 4.42 2.29 15.02
C HIS A 68 3.96 2.37 13.55
N ILE A 69 3.56 3.58 13.16
CA ILE A 69 3.29 3.92 11.77
C ILE A 69 4.63 3.87 11.02
N LEU A 70 4.70 2.97 10.05
CA LEU A 70 5.88 2.83 9.21
C LEU A 70 6.05 4.06 8.33
N SER A 71 7.23 4.65 8.42
CA SER A 71 7.65 5.80 7.63
C SER A 71 9.08 5.60 7.12
N PRO A 72 9.42 6.12 5.94
CA PRO A 72 10.76 6.00 5.40
C PRO A 72 11.71 6.94 6.16
N THR A 73 12.96 6.54 6.28
CA THR A 73 14.03 7.44 6.73
C THR A 73 14.37 8.46 5.64
N PRO A 74 14.99 9.61 5.99
CA PRO A 74 15.46 10.57 4.99
C PRO A 74 16.40 9.96 3.94
N ILE A 75 17.17 8.92 4.30
CA ILE A 75 18.08 8.23 3.39
C ILE A 75 17.30 7.41 2.36
N GLU A 76 16.24 6.73 2.79
CA GLU A 76 15.36 5.93 1.93
C GLU A 76 14.55 6.79 0.96
N LEU A 77 14.18 8.01 1.35
CA LEU A 77 13.54 8.99 0.47
C LEU A 77 14.47 9.52 -0.64
N VAL A 78 15.76 9.66 -0.36
CA VAL A 78 16.74 10.31 -1.26
C VAL A 78 17.51 9.32 -2.14
N ARG A 79 17.47 8.02 -1.84
CA ARG A 79 18.12 6.97 -2.65
C ARG A 79 17.11 6.24 -3.53
N PRO A 80 16.71 6.79 -4.69
CA PRO A 80 15.96 6.03 -5.67
C PRO A 80 16.91 5.01 -6.33
N GLY A 81 16.83 3.76 -5.89
CA GLY A 81 17.04 2.60 -6.78
C GLY A 81 18.45 2.20 -7.20
N PHE A 82 19.55 2.69 -6.60
CA PHE A 82 20.89 2.21 -6.99
C PHE A 82 21.43 1.01 -6.19
N GLU A 83 20.99 0.80 -4.94
CA GLU A 83 21.51 -0.31 -4.11
C GLU A 83 20.44 -1.29 -3.61
N TYR A 84 19.16 -0.89 -3.64
CA TYR A 84 18.08 -1.70 -3.13
C TYR A 84 16.97 -1.79 -4.18
N ASN A 85 16.89 -2.95 -4.84
CA ASN A 85 15.63 -3.43 -5.39
C ASN A 85 14.71 -3.66 -4.18
N TYR A 86 14.11 -2.59 -3.66
CA TYR A 86 13.20 -2.70 -2.52
C TYR A 86 12.13 -3.73 -2.90
N THR A 87 11.96 -4.74 -2.06
CA THR A 87 10.98 -5.78 -2.34
C THR A 87 9.62 -5.12 -2.34
N LYS A 88 8.94 -5.18 -3.48
CA LYS A 88 7.56 -4.71 -3.57
C LYS A 88 6.72 -5.67 -2.74
N HIS A 89 6.17 -5.16 -1.65
CA HIS A 89 5.28 -5.91 -0.79
C HIS A 89 3.84 -5.53 -1.10
N VAL A 90 2.91 -6.47 -0.93
CA VAL A 90 1.49 -6.27 -1.24
C VAL A 90 0.66 -6.67 -0.03
N ALA A 91 -0.22 -5.78 0.39
CA ALA A 91 -1.14 -6.00 1.50
C ALA A 91 -2.54 -5.45 1.17
N LEU A 92 -3.55 -5.89 1.90
CA LEU A 92 -4.94 -5.45 1.67
C LEU A 92 -5.19 -4.13 2.40
N LEU A 93 -5.65 -3.10 1.69
CA LEU A 93 -6.02 -1.82 2.29
C LEU A 93 -7.31 -1.96 3.10
N MET A 94 -7.25 -1.66 4.39
CA MET A 94 -8.38 -1.86 5.31
C MET A 94 -9.09 -0.56 5.62
N ARG A 95 -8.36 0.46 6.08
CA ARG A 95 -8.92 1.78 6.45
C ARG A 95 -7.85 2.88 6.47
N LEU A 96 -8.33 4.12 6.54
CA LEU A 96 -7.58 5.28 6.99
C LEU A 96 -7.69 5.39 8.52
N GLY A 97 -6.60 5.76 9.18
CA GLY A 97 -6.56 6.08 10.60
C GLY A 97 -5.78 7.36 10.86
N ILE A 98 -5.97 7.89 12.06
CA ILE A 98 -5.21 9.02 12.61
C ILE A 98 -4.77 8.57 14.01
N ASP A 99 -3.49 8.71 14.34
CA ASP A 99 -2.99 8.40 15.68
C ASP A 99 -3.29 9.52 16.68
N VAL A 100 -2.85 9.34 17.93
CA VAL A 100 -3.05 10.32 19.01
C VAL A 100 -2.25 11.61 18.80
N GLU A 101 -1.22 11.59 17.95
CA GLU A 101 -0.38 12.74 17.60
C GLU A 101 -0.89 13.49 16.37
N GLY A 102 -1.92 12.96 15.69
CA GLY A 102 -2.51 13.54 14.49
C GLY A 102 -1.86 13.04 13.19
N ASN A 103 -1.01 12.03 13.24
CA ASN A 103 -0.40 11.46 12.04
C ASN A 103 -1.40 10.56 11.31
N GLU A 104 -1.61 10.83 10.02
CA GLU A 104 -2.46 10.02 9.16
C GLU A 104 -1.73 8.77 8.66
N TYR A 105 -2.43 7.64 8.66
CA TYR A 105 -1.92 6.37 8.18
C TYR A 105 -2.98 5.54 7.47
N VAL A 106 -2.54 4.66 6.57
CA VAL A 106 -3.37 3.56 6.08
C VAL A 106 -3.05 2.29 6.84
N GLU A 107 -4.10 1.60 7.28
CA GLU A 107 -4.00 0.29 7.89
C GLU A 107 -4.13 -0.78 6.81
N LEU A 108 -3.15 -1.66 6.76
CA LEU A 108 -3.01 -2.74 5.79
C LEU A 108 -3.06 -4.08 6.51
N PHE A 109 -3.80 -5.03 5.95
CA PHE A 109 -3.81 -6.41 6.41
C PHE A 109 -2.79 -7.25 5.65
N GLU A 110 -1.90 -7.89 6.39
CA GLU A 110 -0.78 -8.70 5.93
C GLU A 110 -1.13 -10.18 5.84
N ILE A 111 -0.63 -10.83 4.78
CA ILE A 111 -0.84 -12.26 4.55
C ILE A 111 0.04 -13.16 5.44
N SER A 112 1.02 -12.58 6.14
CA SER A 112 1.94 -13.27 7.04
C SER A 112 1.26 -13.85 8.29
N GLY A 113 -0.04 -13.58 8.48
CA GLY A 113 -0.88 -14.16 9.53
C GLY A 113 -0.84 -13.39 10.84
N HIS A 114 -1.68 -13.80 11.80
CA HIS A 114 -1.91 -13.06 13.04
C HIS A 114 -0.70 -12.94 13.97
N ASN A 115 0.34 -13.76 13.77
CA ASN A 115 1.57 -13.68 14.56
C ASN A 115 2.53 -12.60 14.05
N TRP A 116 2.20 -11.94 12.94
CA TRP A 116 2.98 -10.85 12.39
C TRP A 116 2.50 -9.51 12.96
N ARG A 117 3.38 -8.84 13.73
CA ARG A 117 3.13 -7.51 14.31
C ARG A 117 1.80 -7.44 15.09
N ASP A 118 0.98 -6.43 14.84
CA ASP A 118 -0.32 -6.23 15.48
C ASP A 118 -1.37 -7.11 14.81
N SER A 119 -1.40 -8.40 15.18
CA SER A 119 -2.45 -9.32 14.73
C SER A 119 -2.58 -9.48 13.21
N GLY A 120 -1.50 -9.24 12.46
CA GLY A 120 -1.47 -9.25 11.00
C GLY A 120 -1.72 -7.89 10.35
N PHE A 121 -1.66 -6.78 11.09
CA PHE A 121 -1.83 -5.44 10.54
C PHE A 121 -0.51 -4.64 10.51
N VAL A 122 -0.41 -3.77 9.51
CA VAL A 122 0.67 -2.80 9.33
C VAL A 122 0.05 -1.43 9.11
N GLN A 123 0.62 -0.40 9.73
CA GLN A 123 0.24 0.99 9.50
C GLN A 123 1.32 1.65 8.64
N LEU A 124 0.95 2.23 7.49
CA LEU A 124 1.86 3.01 6.65
C LEU A 124 1.51 4.50 6.73
N ALA A 125 2.51 5.35 6.89
CA ALA A 125 2.35 6.79 6.90
C ALA A 125 1.79 7.29 5.57
N MET A 126 0.81 8.20 5.65
CA MET A 126 0.31 8.98 4.52
C MET A 126 1.25 10.16 4.23
N HIS A 127 1.11 10.76 3.05
CA HIS A 127 1.86 11.93 2.57
C HIS A 127 3.36 11.69 2.38
N GLN A 128 3.77 10.43 2.38
CA GLN A 128 5.15 9.99 2.18
C GLN A 128 5.33 9.23 0.86
N GLY A 129 4.26 9.07 0.07
CA GLY A 129 4.32 8.44 -1.24
C GLY A 129 4.73 6.96 -1.20
N LEU A 130 4.38 6.23 -0.15
CA LEU A 130 4.89 4.88 0.08
C LEU A 130 4.24 3.82 -0.82
N THR A 131 2.99 4.07 -1.22
CA THR A 131 2.25 3.19 -2.12
C THR A 131 2.64 3.44 -3.57
N ASN A 132 3.05 2.39 -4.27
CA ASN A 132 3.51 2.42 -5.66
C ASN A 132 2.40 2.04 -6.66
N PHE A 133 1.53 1.11 -6.27
CA PHE A 133 0.41 0.68 -7.10
C PHE A 133 -0.77 0.20 -6.24
N ALA A 134 -1.95 0.16 -6.84
CA ALA A 134 -3.17 -0.37 -6.26
C ALA A 134 -3.73 -1.43 -7.20
N ILE A 135 -4.37 -2.45 -6.64
CA ILE A 135 -5.11 -3.46 -7.36
C ILE A 135 -6.56 -3.33 -6.90
N GLU A 136 -7.38 -2.77 -7.77
CA GLU A 136 -8.84 -2.78 -7.62
C GLU A 136 -9.36 -4.18 -7.92
N MET A 137 -10.27 -4.68 -7.09
CA MET A 137 -10.97 -5.95 -7.28
C MET A 137 -12.48 -5.70 -7.35
N GLU A 138 -13.05 -5.84 -8.53
CA GLU A 138 -14.49 -5.75 -8.76
C GLU A 138 -15.16 -7.08 -8.44
N ILE A 139 -16.12 -7.09 -7.51
CA ILE A 139 -16.87 -8.29 -7.07
C ILE A 139 -18.21 -8.37 -7.81
#